data_AF-A0A1B6LAC9-F1
#
_entry.id   AF-A0A1B6LAC9-F1
#
_cell.length_a   1.000
_cell.length_b   1.000
_cell.length_c   1.000
_cell.angle_alpha   90.00
_cell.angle_beta   90.00
_cell.angle_gamma   90.00
#
_symmetry.space_group_name_H-M   'P 1'
#
loop_
_entity.id
_entity.type
_entity.pdbx_description
1 polymer ?
#
loop_
_entity_poly.entity_id
_entity_poly.type
_entity_poly.pdbx_seq_one_letter_code
_entity_poly.pdbx_strand_id
1 'polypeptide(L)'
;MLTHTSQPVRCQPGFQYSNTYLTCVDIDECIEQDSPCDSNQVCVNSLGSYVCRCKSGYQLDSLTQACVDVNECQVDMHNCLSSQRCDNTIGSFQCVRYTNCGTGYTLNAQTGLCED
;
A
#
# COMPACT_ATOMS: atom_id res chain seq x y z
N MET A 1 -23.51 50.26 23.00
CA MET A 1 -23.60 48.79 22.96
C MET A 1 -22.63 48.33 21.90
N LEU A 2 -21.50 47.73 22.30
CA LEU A 2 -20.46 47.28 21.37
C LEU A 2 -21.00 46.05 20.64
N THR A 3 -21.22 46.17 19.33
CA THR A 3 -21.59 45.04 18.48
C THR A 3 -20.37 44.13 18.38
N HIS A 4 -20.36 43.01 19.11
CA HIS A 4 -19.47 41.89 18.83
C HIS A 4 -19.80 41.39 17.43
N THR A 5 -19.06 41.87 16.43
CA THR A 5 -19.01 41.22 15.14
C THR A 5 -18.30 39.89 15.36
N SER A 6 -19.09 38.82 15.53
CA SER A 6 -18.59 37.45 15.48
C SER A 6 -18.10 37.20 14.06
N GLN A 7 -16.83 37.54 13.80
CA GLN A 7 -16.15 37.08 12.61
C GLN A 7 -16.22 35.55 12.64
N PRO A 8 -16.85 34.88 11.66
CA PRO A 8 -16.86 33.44 11.63
C PRO A 8 -15.41 32.97 11.56
N VAL A 9 -15.00 32.11 12.49
CA VAL A 9 -13.63 31.57 12.49
C VAL A 9 -13.43 30.86 11.16
N ARG A 10 -12.55 31.41 10.32
CA ARG A 10 -12.30 30.89 8.98
C ARG A 10 -11.00 30.10 9.00
N CYS A 11 -11.12 28.78 8.91
CA CYS A 11 -9.98 27.90 8.81
C CYS A 11 -9.39 27.89 7.40
N GLN A 12 -8.09 27.56 7.30
CA GLN A 12 -7.45 27.30 6.02
C GLN A 12 -8.04 26.01 5.38
N PRO A 13 -7.95 25.84 4.06
CA PRO A 13 -8.35 24.59 3.41
C PRO A 13 -7.64 23.38 4.05
N GLY A 14 -8.36 22.27 4.23
CA GLY A 14 -7.88 21.09 4.95
C GLY A 14 -8.05 21.15 6.47
N PHE A 15 -8.62 22.23 7.01
CA PHE A 15 -8.84 22.39 8.45
C PHE A 15 -10.31 22.71 8.76
N GLN A 16 -10.77 22.22 9.90
CA GLN A 16 -12.10 22.52 10.45
C GLN A 16 -12.01 23.14 11.84
N TYR A 17 -12.96 24.00 12.17
CA TYR A 17 -12.98 24.63 13.49
C TYR A 17 -13.49 23.62 14.54
N SER A 18 -12.67 23.34 15.55
CA SER A 18 -13.07 22.53 16.70
C SER A 18 -13.61 23.40 17.81
N ASN A 19 -14.89 23.21 18.18
CA ASN A 19 -15.48 23.85 19.35
C ASN A 19 -14.85 23.38 20.67
N THR A 20 -14.27 22.18 20.69
CA THR A 20 -13.62 21.61 21.88
C THR A 20 -12.26 22.26 22.14
N TYR A 21 -11.46 22.45 21.08
CA TYR A 21 -10.12 23.04 21.17
C TYR A 21 -10.09 24.56 20.90
N LEU A 22 -11.22 25.14 20.51
CA LEU A 22 -11.38 26.56 20.13
C LEU A 22 -10.35 27.01 19.08
N THR A 23 -9.98 26.11 18.17
CA THR A 23 -8.98 26.35 17.13
C THR A 23 -9.29 25.55 15.87
N CYS A 24 -8.63 25.89 14.77
CA CYS A 24 -8.65 25.08 13.55
C CYS A 24 -7.81 23.83 13.77
N VAL A 25 -8.43 22.67 13.59
CA VAL A 25 -7.78 21.35 13.61
C VAL A 25 -7.79 20.76 12.22
N ASP A 26 -6.79 19.95 11.95
CA ASP A 26 -6.69 19.18 10.72
C ASP A 26 -7.94 18.33 10.49
N ILE A 27 -8.38 18.23 9.25
CA ILE A 27 -9.41 17.27 8.85
C ILE A 27 -8.69 15.98 8.51
N ASP A 28 -9.00 14.88 9.21
CA ASP A 28 -8.47 13.58 8.82
C ASP A 28 -9.32 13.01 7.67
N GLU A 29 -8.93 13.29 6.43
CA GLU A 29 -9.72 12.84 5.27
C GLU A 29 -9.75 11.31 5.16
N CYS A 30 -8.81 10.59 5.76
CA CYS A 30 -8.79 9.14 5.78
C CYS A 30 -9.88 8.52 6.66
N ILE A 31 -10.41 9.29 7.62
CA ILE A 31 -11.51 8.90 8.50
C ILE A 31 -12.83 9.52 8.03
N GLU A 32 -12.80 10.77 7.59
CA GLU A 32 -14.00 11.57 7.33
C GLU A 32 -14.56 11.38 5.90
N GLN A 33 -13.77 10.87 4.95
CA GLN A 33 -14.23 10.62 3.57
C GLN A 33 -14.31 9.12 3.25
N ASP A 34 -15.36 8.73 2.52
CA ASP A 34 -15.47 7.38 1.99
C ASP A 34 -14.48 7.18 0.84
N SER A 35 -13.38 6.47 1.13
CA SER A 35 -12.36 6.04 0.16
C SER A 35 -11.69 7.19 -0.63
N PRO A 36 -10.93 8.08 0.04
CA PRO A 36 -10.26 9.22 -0.60
C PRO A 36 -9.11 8.81 -1.55
N CYS A 37 -8.74 7.53 -1.59
CA CYS A 37 -7.66 7.00 -2.43
C CYS A 37 -8.16 5.92 -3.41
N ASP A 38 -7.41 5.71 -4.48
CA ASP A 38 -7.71 4.70 -5.49
C ASP A 38 -7.52 3.26 -4.97
N SER A 39 -7.95 2.30 -5.78
CA SER A 39 -7.71 0.88 -5.52
C SER A 39 -6.21 0.59 -5.31
N ASN A 40 -5.91 -0.33 -4.40
CA ASN A 40 -4.54 -0.71 -4.01
C ASN A 40 -3.70 0.42 -3.41
N GLN A 41 -4.33 1.49 -2.91
CA GLN A 41 -3.71 2.52 -2.10
C GLN A 41 -4.18 2.47 -0.64
N VAL A 42 -3.36 3.05 0.24
CA VAL A 42 -3.68 3.36 1.62
C VAL A 42 -3.67 4.88 1.78
N CYS A 43 -4.70 5.41 2.43
CA CYS A 43 -4.76 6.81 2.81
C CYS A 43 -3.86 7.05 4.03
N VAL A 44 -3.07 8.11 3.97
CA VAL A 44 -2.25 8.59 5.09
C VAL A 44 -2.57 10.06 5.31
N ASN A 45 -3.14 10.36 6.47
CA ASN A 45 -3.48 11.74 6.82
C ASN A 45 -2.20 12.58 6.98
N SER A 46 -2.26 13.86 6.60
CA SER A 46 -1.17 14.80 6.70
C SER A 46 -1.68 16.18 7.10
N LEU A 47 -0.82 17.06 7.61
CA LEU A 47 -1.30 18.35 8.08
C LEU A 47 -1.83 19.21 6.89
N GLY A 48 -3.13 19.47 6.88
CA GLY A 48 -3.86 20.25 5.89
C GLY A 48 -4.24 19.50 4.61
N SER A 49 -4.04 18.18 4.55
CA SER A 49 -4.40 17.33 3.41
C SER A 49 -4.19 15.83 3.71
N TYR A 50 -4.20 14.97 2.70
CA TYR A 50 -3.82 13.57 2.82
C TYR A 50 -2.94 13.15 1.65
N VAL A 51 -2.24 12.03 1.81
CA VAL A 51 -1.48 11.39 0.73
C VAL A 51 -1.93 9.95 0.55
N CYS A 52 -2.10 9.55 -0.71
CA CYS A 52 -2.36 8.17 -1.08
C CYS A 52 -1.06 7.46 -1.43
N ARG A 53 -0.80 6.31 -0.80
CA ARG A 53 0.40 5.50 -1.05
C ARG A 53 0.00 4.11 -1.50
N CYS A 54 0.77 3.48 -2.38
CA CYS A 54 0.52 2.09 -2.74
C CYS A 54 0.57 1.18 -1.50
N LYS A 55 -0.35 0.22 -1.43
CA LYS A 55 -0.34 -0.85 -0.43
C LYS A 55 0.94 -1.68 -0.57
N SER A 56 1.33 -2.37 0.51
CA SER A 56 2.43 -3.34 0.45
C SER A 56 2.22 -4.36 -0.67
N GLY A 57 3.28 -4.71 -1.40
CA GLY A 57 3.20 -5.56 -2.59
C GLY A 57 2.84 -4.82 -3.88
N TYR A 58 2.62 -3.49 -3.82
CA TYR A 58 2.33 -2.66 -4.99
C TYR A 58 3.32 -1.51 -5.14
N GLN A 59 3.54 -1.08 -6.37
CA GLN A 59 4.36 0.08 -6.72
C GLN A 59 3.62 1.02 -7.66
N LEU A 60 3.98 2.31 -7.62
CA LEU A 60 3.39 3.30 -8.50
C LEU A 60 3.95 3.11 -9.92
N ASP A 61 3.07 2.82 -10.88
CA ASP A 61 3.43 2.79 -12.28
C ASP A 61 3.58 4.23 -12.80
N SER A 62 4.75 4.54 -13.37
CA SER A 62 5.08 5.91 -13.79
C SER A 62 4.23 6.43 -14.95
N LEU A 63 3.64 5.54 -15.76
CA LEU A 63 2.87 5.93 -16.95
C LEU A 63 1.39 6.13 -16.61
N THR A 64 0.82 5.19 -15.88
CA THR A 64 -0.61 5.14 -15.54
C THR A 64 -0.93 5.85 -14.23
N GLN A 65 0.08 6.11 -13.38
CA GLN A 65 -0.07 6.63 -12.02
C GLN A 65 -0.92 5.71 -11.12
N ALA A 66 -1.11 4.44 -11.51
CA ALA A 66 -1.83 3.44 -10.75
C ALA A 66 -0.85 2.59 -9.90
N CYS A 67 -1.34 2.05 -8.79
CA CYS A 67 -0.59 1.08 -8.01
C CYS A 67 -0.73 -0.31 -8.63
N VAL A 68 0.37 -0.81 -9.19
CA VAL A 68 0.47 -2.12 -9.85
C VAL A 68 1.20 -3.11 -8.96
N ASP A 69 0.81 -4.38 -9.09
CA ASP A 69 1.44 -5.49 -8.38
C ASP A 69 2.95 -5.52 -8.64
N VAL A 70 3.74 -5.67 -7.59
CA VAL A 70 5.18 -5.89 -7.69
C VAL A 70 5.39 -7.38 -7.86
N ASN A 71 5.98 -7.81 -8.97
CA ASN A 71 6.35 -9.20 -9.12
C ASN A 71 7.64 -9.50 -8.35
N GLU A 72 7.53 -9.91 -7.09
CA GLU A 72 8.71 -10.10 -6.23
C GLU A 72 9.65 -11.19 -6.76
N CYS A 73 9.13 -12.14 -7.53
CA CYS A 73 9.90 -13.19 -8.21
C CYS A 73 10.76 -12.68 -9.37
N GLN A 74 10.41 -11.54 -9.98
CA GLN A 74 11.18 -10.93 -11.08
C GLN A 74 12.24 -9.95 -10.62
N VAL A 75 12.06 -9.37 -9.43
CA VAL A 75 12.96 -8.36 -8.86
C VAL A 75 13.81 -8.89 -7.71
N ASP A 76 13.85 -10.22 -7.54
CA ASP A 76 14.56 -10.92 -6.45
C ASP A 76 14.22 -10.37 -5.04
N MET A 77 12.98 -9.93 -4.83
CA MET A 77 12.49 -9.42 -3.54
C MET A 77 11.70 -10.47 -2.76
N HIS A 78 12.15 -11.72 -2.80
CA HIS A 78 11.52 -12.84 -2.10
C HIS A 78 12.50 -13.53 -1.15
N ASN A 79 11.97 -14.27 -0.18
CA ASN A 79 12.74 -15.05 0.78
C ASN A 79 12.64 -16.57 0.56
N CYS A 80 12.28 -17.01 -0.66
CA CYS A 80 12.23 -18.42 -1.00
C CYS A 80 13.58 -19.11 -0.81
N LEU A 81 13.55 -20.32 -0.27
CA LEU A 81 14.72 -21.19 -0.16
C LEU A 81 15.16 -21.64 -1.56
N SER A 82 16.42 -22.06 -1.71
CA SER A 82 16.93 -22.62 -2.97
C SER A 82 16.15 -23.86 -3.43
N SER A 83 15.51 -24.57 -2.51
CA SER A 83 14.64 -25.73 -2.75
C SER A 83 13.17 -25.36 -3.03
N GLN A 84 12.89 -24.08 -3.25
CA GLN A 84 11.56 -23.56 -3.52
C GLN A 84 11.55 -22.73 -4.80
N ARG A 85 10.44 -22.80 -5.51
CA ARG A 85 10.10 -21.89 -6.61
C ARG A 85 9.30 -20.71 -6.07
N CYS A 86 9.65 -19.50 -6.52
CA CYS A 86 8.83 -18.32 -6.27
C CYS A 86 7.68 -18.27 -7.28
N ASP A 87 6.44 -18.18 -6.78
CA ASP A 87 5.24 -17.93 -7.57
C ASP A 87 4.65 -16.57 -7.18
N ASN A 88 4.57 -15.65 -8.14
CA ASN A 88 3.98 -14.32 -7.90
C ASN A 88 2.47 -14.43 -7.70
N THR A 89 1.93 -13.61 -6.79
CA THR A 89 0.49 -13.51 -6.50
C THR A 89 0.07 -12.05 -6.42
N ILE A 90 -1.22 -11.75 -6.52
CA ILE A 90 -1.67 -10.35 -6.42
C ILE A 90 -1.45 -9.85 -4.99
N GLY A 91 -0.56 -8.88 -4.85
CA GLY A 91 -0.15 -8.21 -3.63
C GLY A 91 0.93 -8.93 -2.81
N SER A 92 1.50 -10.03 -3.32
CA SER A 92 2.55 -10.80 -2.62
C SER A 92 3.17 -11.90 -3.51
N PHE A 93 3.95 -12.79 -2.92
CA PHE A 93 4.43 -14.01 -3.56
C PHE A 93 4.23 -15.23 -2.65
N GLN A 94 4.41 -16.42 -3.22
CA GLN A 94 4.43 -17.69 -2.50
C GLN A 94 5.70 -18.48 -2.86
N CYS A 95 6.32 -19.09 -1.85
CA CYS A 95 7.42 -20.02 -2.05
C CYS A 95 6.89 -21.45 -2.01
N VAL A 96 6.75 -22.05 -3.19
CA VAL A 96 6.23 -23.40 -3.32
C VAL A 96 7.37 -24.39 -3.50
N ARG A 97 7.22 -25.61 -2.96
CA ARG A 97 8.20 -26.67 -3.22
C ARG A 97 8.13 -27.10 -4.68
N TYR A 98 9.27 -27.48 -5.25
CA TYR A 98 9.27 -28.19 -6.52
C TYR A 98 8.51 -29.52 -6.36
N THR A 99 7.42 -29.68 -7.10
CA THR A 99 6.66 -30.94 -7.18
C THR A 99 6.81 -31.62 -8.54
N ASN A 100 7.36 -30.91 -9.53
CA ASN A 100 7.71 -31.42 -10.85
C ASN A 100 8.91 -30.62 -11.38
N CYS A 101 9.94 -31.33 -11.83
CA CYS A 101 11.20 -30.75 -12.28
C CYS A 101 11.27 -30.49 -13.80
N GLY A 102 10.18 -30.74 -14.53
CA GLY A 102 10.18 -30.65 -15.98
C GLY A 102 10.97 -31.81 -16.62
N THR A 103 11.15 -31.77 -17.94
CA THR A 103 11.78 -32.86 -18.68
C THR A 103 13.29 -32.89 -18.45
N GLY A 104 13.83 -34.06 -18.11
CA GLY A 104 15.27 -34.28 -17.96
C GLY A 104 15.83 -33.99 -16.57
N TYR A 105 14.97 -33.77 -15.57
CA TYR A 105 15.37 -33.55 -14.18
C TYR A 105 14.51 -34.40 -13.24
N THR A 106 15.10 -34.87 -12.14
CA THR A 106 14.43 -35.62 -11.07
C THR A 106 14.39 -34.80 -9.78
N LEU A 107 13.26 -34.86 -9.07
CA LEU A 107 13.11 -34.20 -7.78
C LEU A 107 13.84 -35.01 -6.71
N ASN A 108 14.87 -34.42 -6.12
CA ASN A 108 15.54 -34.98 -4.96
C ASN A 108 14.64 -34.78 -3.71
N ALA A 109 14.16 -35.89 -3.14
CA ALA A 109 13.21 -35.85 -2.03
C ALA A 109 13.81 -35.33 -0.71
N GLN A 110 15.14 -35.35 -0.58
CA GLN A 110 15.85 -34.88 0.61
C GLN A 110 16.17 -33.39 0.52
N THR A 111 16.61 -32.90 -0.64
CA THR A 111 17.01 -31.51 -0.85
C THR A 111 15.86 -30.63 -1.36
N GLY A 112 14.85 -31.22 -2.00
CA GLY A 112 13.79 -30.49 -2.70
C GLY A 112 14.25 -29.81 -3.99
N LEU A 113 15.45 -30.15 -4.48
CA LEU A 113 16.05 -29.61 -5.70
C LEU A 113 15.77 -30.51 -6.89
N CYS A 114 15.78 -29.91 -8.08
CA CYS A 114 15.72 -30.61 -9.34
C CYS A 114 17.15 -30.87 -9.84
N GLU A 115 17.51 -32.14 -9.99
CA GLU A 115 18.85 -32.64 -10.35
C GLU A 115 18.77 -33.44 -11.66
N ASP A 116 19.85 -33.53 -12.44
CA ASP A 116 19.87 -34.20 -13.76
C ASP A 116 19.85 -35.74 -13.69
#